data_AF-A0A814QX57-F1
#
_entry.id   AF-A0A814QX57-F1
#
_cell.length_a   1.000
_cell.length_b   1.000
_cell.length_c   1.000
_cell.angle_alpha   90.00
_cell.angle_beta   90.00
_cell.angle_gamma   90.00
#
_symmetry.space_group_name_H-M   'P 1'
#
loop_
_entity.id
_entity.type
_entity.pdbx_description
1 polymer ?
#
loop_
_entity_poly.entity_id
_entity_poly.type
_entity_poly.pdbx_seq_one_letter_code
_entity_poly.pdbx_strand_id
1 'polypeptide(L)'
;MLVGDNGDVLSEPSDDKHTCNPLSDDHIQCLQAESFIKNKVLTTITPIQEIYEQELIRLAEIIYESSIAAYLPQFEDIKANLYRIRKRNLSLLPITSEDIVLNGECTQTISSEQFLLFDTGAPDPERLLYFCSRSGLLIYQARNNGTLMRHFMLQL
;
A
#
# COMPACT_ATOMS: atom_id res chain seq x y z
N MET A 1 -15.33 77.13 27.22
CA MET A 1 -16.27 76.06 26.82
C MET A 1 -15.71 75.46 25.54
N LEU A 2 -14.97 74.36 25.70
CA LEU A 2 -15.34 72.96 25.39
C LEU A 2 -14.97 72.60 23.94
N VAL A 3 -13.79 71.97 23.78
CA VAL A 3 -13.57 70.60 23.23
C VAL A 3 -13.81 70.56 21.70
N GLY A 4 -12.83 70.40 20.81
CA GLY A 4 -11.74 69.42 20.83
C GLY A 4 -12.20 68.15 20.09
N ASP A 5 -12.56 68.28 18.81
CA ASP A 5 -13.13 67.18 18.03
C ASP A 5 -12.00 66.37 17.36
N ASN A 6 -11.60 65.31 18.07
CA ASN A 6 -10.70 64.27 17.58
C ASN A 6 -11.51 63.31 16.71
N GLY A 7 -11.53 63.55 15.40
CA GLY A 7 -11.99 62.57 14.42
C GLY A 7 -10.93 61.48 14.25
N ASP A 8 -10.99 60.45 15.08
CA ASP A 8 -10.19 59.24 14.99
C ASP A 8 -10.29 58.61 13.60
N VAL A 9 -9.14 58.47 12.94
CA VAL A 9 -8.93 57.66 11.73
C VAL A 9 -8.91 56.20 12.18
N LEU A 10 -10.09 55.57 12.21
CA LEU A 10 -10.21 54.12 12.25
C LEU A 10 -10.05 53.57 10.82
N SER A 11 -8.80 53.37 10.44
CA SER A 11 -8.43 52.36 9.45
C SER A 11 -8.50 51.01 10.15
N GLU A 12 -9.33 50.07 9.68
CA GLU A 12 -9.16 48.61 9.65
C GLU A 12 -10.50 47.96 9.20
N PRO A 13 -10.53 46.72 8.71
CA PRO A 13 -9.74 46.16 7.61
C PRO A 13 -10.68 45.63 6.51
N SER A 14 -10.15 45.47 5.31
CA SER A 14 -10.82 44.74 4.23
C SER A 14 -11.16 43.33 4.68
N ASP A 15 -12.45 43.04 4.86
CA ASP A 15 -12.97 41.69 5.01
C ASP A 15 -12.60 40.88 3.75
N ASP A 16 -11.47 40.17 3.83
CA ASP A 16 -11.15 39.02 3.01
C ASP A 16 -12.25 37.99 3.25
N LYS A 17 -13.33 38.10 2.47
CA LYS A 17 -14.30 37.02 2.32
C LYS A 17 -13.54 35.87 1.67
N HIS A 18 -13.03 34.97 2.51
CA HIS A 18 -12.74 33.60 2.14
C HIS A 18 -14.01 33.03 1.50
N THR A 19 -14.09 33.12 0.17
CA THR A 19 -15.06 32.37 -0.60
C THR A 19 -14.68 30.91 -0.47
N CYS A 20 -15.24 30.25 0.55
CA CYS A 20 -15.38 28.81 0.54
C CYS A 20 -16.31 28.48 -0.62
N ASN A 21 -15.75 28.35 -1.83
CA ASN A 21 -16.48 27.77 -2.93
C ASN A 21 -16.93 26.37 -2.49
N PRO A 22 -18.24 26.08 -2.46
CA PRO A 22 -18.69 24.74 -2.16
C PRO A 22 -18.05 23.80 -3.19
N LEU A 23 -17.40 22.75 -2.69
CA LEU A 23 -16.81 21.72 -3.54
C LEU A 23 -17.92 21.21 -4.47
N SER A 24 -17.73 21.36 -5.77
CA SER A 24 -18.64 20.82 -6.79
C SER A 24 -18.86 19.32 -6.53
N ASP A 25 -20.08 18.83 -6.77
CA ASP A 25 -20.45 17.43 -6.59
C ASP A 25 -19.48 16.47 -7.30
N ASP A 26 -18.93 16.88 -8.45
CA ASP A 26 -17.91 16.16 -9.21
C ASP A 26 -16.61 15.96 -8.41
N HIS A 27 -16.21 16.99 -7.66
CA HIS A 27 -15.03 16.98 -6.81
C HIS A 27 -15.21 16.06 -5.60
N ILE A 28 -16.44 16.00 -5.06
CA ILE A 28 -16.80 15.09 -3.96
C ILE A 28 -16.73 13.63 -4.43
N GLN A 29 -17.23 13.34 -5.64
CA GLN A 29 -17.14 12.00 -6.23
C GLN A 29 -15.70 11.55 -6.48
N CYS A 30 -14.82 12.47 -6.90
CA CYS A 30 -13.40 12.17 -7.11
C CYS A 30 -12.64 11.91 -5.80
N LEU A 31 -12.95 12.66 -4.73
CA LEU A 31 -12.40 12.40 -3.41
C LEU A 31 -12.87 11.05 -2.84
N GLN A 32 -14.13 10.68 -3.10
CA GLN A 32 -14.65 9.37 -2.73
C GLN A 32 -13.94 8.25 -3.50
N ALA A 33 -13.74 8.40 -4.81
CA ALA A 33 -12.98 7.47 -5.65
C ALA A 33 -11.57 7.21 -5.10
N GLU A 34 -10.83 8.28 -4.79
CA GLU A 34 -9.47 8.14 -4.25
C GLU A 34 -9.47 7.43 -2.89
N SER A 35 -10.46 7.72 -2.02
CA SER A 35 -10.64 7.03 -0.75
C SER A 35 -10.92 5.53 -0.92
N PHE A 36 -11.76 5.15 -1.89
CA PHE A 36 -12.04 3.75 -2.20
C PHE A 36 -10.80 3.00 -2.67
N ILE A 37 -10.04 3.56 -3.61
CA ILE A 37 -8.79 2.96 -4.11
C ILE A 37 -7.80 2.78 -2.96
N LYS A 38 -7.63 3.80 -2.10
CA LYS A 38 -6.78 3.72 -0.91
C LYS A 38 -7.20 2.58 0.02
N ASN A 39 -8.49 2.46 0.33
CA ASN A 39 -9.00 1.39 1.18
C ASN A 39 -8.80 -0.01 0.56
N LYS A 40 -8.99 -0.15 -0.75
CA LYS A 40 -8.82 -1.43 -1.45
C LYS A 40 -7.34 -1.88 -1.49
N VAL A 41 -6.42 -0.94 -1.61
CA VAL A 41 -4.97 -1.17 -1.52
C VAL A 41 -4.54 -1.68 -0.14
N LEU A 42 -5.28 -1.34 0.92
CA LEU A 42 -5.02 -1.80 2.28
C LEU A 42 -5.45 -3.25 2.53
N THR A 43 -6.57 -3.66 1.95
CA THR A 43 -7.24 -4.93 2.30
C THR A 43 -6.88 -6.09 1.39
N THR A 44 -6.27 -5.81 0.24
CA THR A 44 -6.02 -6.82 -0.80
C THR A 44 -4.52 -7.03 -0.98
N ILE A 45 -4.08 -8.15 -1.57
CA ILE A 45 -2.67 -8.44 -1.93
C ILE A 45 -2.41 -8.24 -3.44
N THR A 46 -3.47 -8.04 -4.24
CA THR A 46 -3.45 -7.79 -5.69
C THR A 46 -2.55 -6.61 -6.07
N PRO A 47 -1.84 -6.64 -7.22
CA PRO A 47 -1.02 -5.52 -7.69
C PRO A 47 -1.75 -4.16 -7.63
N ILE A 48 -1.06 -3.10 -7.19
CA ILE A 48 -1.65 -1.76 -7.02
C ILE A 48 -2.24 -1.23 -8.33
N GLN A 49 -1.55 -1.47 -9.45
CA GLN A 49 -2.01 -1.04 -10.76
C GLN A 49 -3.33 -1.73 -11.16
N GLU A 50 -3.44 -3.03 -10.92
CA GLU A 50 -4.67 -3.78 -11.21
C GLU A 50 -5.85 -3.29 -10.34
N ILE A 51 -5.60 -3.01 -9.06
CA ILE A 51 -6.62 -2.40 -8.17
C ILE A 51 -7.08 -1.05 -8.73
N TYR A 52 -6.14 -0.21 -9.19
CA TYR A 52 -6.47 1.08 -9.77
C TYR A 52 -7.31 0.94 -11.05
N GLU A 53 -6.91 0.08 -11.98
CA GLU A 53 -7.61 -0.13 -13.25
C GLU A 53 -9.03 -0.66 -13.03
N GLN A 54 -9.21 -1.63 -12.14
CA GLN A 54 -10.54 -2.19 -11.82
C GLN A 54 -11.47 -1.15 -11.18
N GLU A 55 -10.96 -0.37 -10.23
CA GLU A 55 -11.79 0.66 -9.59
C GLU A 55 -12.04 1.84 -10.55
N LEU A 56 -11.12 2.16 -11.46
CA LEU A 56 -11.35 3.18 -12.49
C LEU A 56 -12.45 2.75 -13.46
N ILE A 57 -12.47 1.48 -13.90
CA ILE A 57 -13.57 0.92 -14.70
C ILE A 57 -14.89 1.02 -13.94
N ARG A 58 -14.91 0.61 -12.67
CA ARG A 58 -16.11 0.69 -11.82
C ARG A 58 -16.61 2.11 -11.64
N LEU A 59 -15.70 3.06 -11.46
CA LEU A 59 -16.05 4.48 -11.34
C LEU A 59 -16.59 5.03 -12.66
N ALA A 60 -16.02 4.63 -13.80
CA ALA A 60 -16.54 5.00 -15.11
C ALA A 60 -17.95 4.43 -15.37
N GLU A 61 -18.30 3.27 -14.81
CA GLU A 61 -19.66 2.71 -14.90
C GLU A 61 -20.68 3.48 -14.05
N ILE A 62 -20.27 4.03 -12.90
CA ILE A 62 -21.13 4.80 -12.00
C ILE A 62 -21.27 6.24 -12.50
N ILE A 63 -20.20 6.76 -13.08
CA ILE A 63 -20.04 8.16 -13.49
C ILE A 63 -20.20 8.22 -15.01
N TYR A 64 -21.46 8.20 -15.47
CA TYR A 64 -21.83 8.25 -16.90
C TYR A 64 -21.48 9.59 -17.58
N GLU A 65 -21.09 10.61 -16.81
CA GLU A 65 -20.82 11.96 -17.29
C GLU A 65 -19.34 12.16 -17.65
N SER A 66 -19.08 12.42 -18.94
CA SER A 66 -17.74 12.69 -19.47
C SER A 66 -16.99 13.83 -18.78
N SER A 67 -17.70 14.75 -18.12
CA SER A 67 -17.12 15.86 -17.35
C SER A 67 -16.35 15.37 -16.13
N ILE A 68 -16.81 14.31 -15.48
CA ILE A 68 -16.26 13.83 -14.20
C ILE A 68 -15.03 12.94 -14.45
N ALA A 69 -14.96 12.26 -15.60
CA ALA A 69 -13.79 11.46 -15.99
C ALA A 69 -12.49 12.28 -16.04
N ALA A 70 -12.57 13.59 -16.34
CA ALA A 70 -11.43 14.49 -16.32
C ALA A 70 -10.88 14.76 -14.90
N TYR A 71 -11.70 14.54 -13.87
CA TYR A 71 -11.33 14.74 -12.48
C TYR A 71 -10.87 13.45 -11.80
N LEU A 72 -10.95 12.30 -12.47
CA LEU A 72 -10.41 11.05 -11.94
C LEU A 72 -8.89 11.16 -11.81
N PRO A 73 -8.31 10.80 -10.66
CA PRO A 73 -6.88 10.88 -10.45
C PRO A 73 -6.17 9.94 -11.41
N GLN A 74 -5.15 10.43 -12.13
CA GLN A 74 -4.31 9.59 -12.97
C GLN A 74 -3.45 8.68 -12.11
N PHE A 75 -3.15 7.48 -12.61
CA PHE A 75 -2.38 6.50 -11.86
C PHE A 75 -1.06 7.06 -11.37
N GLU A 76 -0.31 7.73 -12.26
CA GLU A 76 1.02 8.25 -11.95
C GLU A 76 1.00 9.31 -10.83
N ASP A 77 -0.10 10.07 -10.70
CA ASP A 77 -0.24 11.09 -9.65
C ASP A 77 -0.42 10.47 -8.26
N ILE A 78 -1.16 9.35 -8.18
CA ILE A 78 -1.49 8.70 -6.90
C ILE A 78 -0.59 7.50 -6.58
N LYS A 79 0.15 6.98 -7.56
CA LYS A 79 1.02 5.79 -7.45
C LYS A 79 1.92 5.83 -6.22
N ALA A 80 2.71 6.89 -6.07
CA ALA A 80 3.64 7.02 -4.93
C ALA A 80 2.90 6.96 -3.59
N ASN A 81 1.71 7.56 -3.51
CA ASN A 81 0.89 7.54 -2.31
C ASN A 81 0.32 6.14 -2.04
N LEU A 82 -0.21 5.46 -3.07
CA LEU A 82 -0.74 4.10 -2.94
C LEU A 82 0.34 3.10 -2.48
N TYR A 83 1.54 3.15 -3.09
CA TYR A 83 2.67 2.33 -2.65
C TYR A 83 3.10 2.64 -1.22
N ARG A 84 3.10 3.92 -0.82
CA ARG A 84 3.42 4.32 0.55
C ARG A 84 2.38 3.83 1.55
N ILE A 85 1.09 3.94 1.23
CA ILE A 85 -0.03 3.46 2.05
C ILE A 85 0.08 1.95 2.24
N ARG A 86 0.36 1.22 1.16
CA ARG A 86 0.56 -0.23 1.22
C ARG A 86 1.77 -0.59 2.06
N LYS A 87 2.91 0.07 1.85
CA LYS A 87 4.14 -0.16 2.62
C LYS A 87 3.96 0.06 4.12
N ARG A 88 3.12 1.00 4.54
CA ARG A 88 2.81 1.21 5.98
C ARG A 88 2.02 0.07 6.61
N ASN A 89 1.24 -0.66 5.82
CA ASN A 89 0.36 -1.73 6.31
C ASN A 89 0.88 -3.13 6.02
N LEU A 90 1.81 -3.27 5.08
CA LEU A 90 2.62 -4.46 4.97
C LEU A 90 3.49 -4.58 6.22
N SER A 91 3.54 -5.78 6.80
CA SER A 91 4.55 -6.10 7.78
C SER A 91 5.92 -5.79 7.19
N LEU A 92 6.82 -5.25 8.03
CA LEU A 92 8.20 -5.05 7.63
C LEU A 92 8.73 -6.38 7.10
N LEU A 93 9.35 -6.33 5.91
CA LEU A 93 10.05 -7.51 5.41
C LEU A 93 11.09 -7.92 6.46
N PRO A 94 11.21 -9.22 6.75
CA PRO A 94 12.20 -9.72 7.69
C PRO A 94 13.58 -9.21 7.28
N ILE A 95 14.28 -8.57 8.21
CA ILE A 95 15.58 -7.95 7.96
C ILE A 95 16.69 -8.99 8.23
N THR A 96 16.46 -9.81 9.25
CA THR A 96 17.30 -10.94 9.64
C THR A 96 16.56 -12.24 9.37
N SER A 97 17.28 -13.36 9.29
CA SER A 97 16.60 -14.64 9.22
C SER A 97 15.76 -14.91 10.45
N GLU A 98 16.15 -14.46 11.64
CA GLU A 98 15.39 -14.64 12.89
C GLU A 98 13.99 -14.04 12.81
N ASP A 99 13.80 -12.98 12.01
CA ASP A 99 12.49 -12.36 11.75
C ASP A 99 11.57 -13.25 10.88
N ILE A 100 12.13 -14.25 10.17
CA ILE A 100 11.39 -15.18 9.34
C ILE A 100 10.75 -16.23 10.25
N VAL A 101 9.47 -16.05 10.56
CA VAL A 101 8.66 -17.03 11.29
C VAL A 101 7.74 -17.76 10.32
N LEU A 102 8.10 -19.00 9.97
CA LEU A 102 7.31 -19.86 9.08
C LEU A 102 6.29 -20.66 9.90
N ASN A 103 5.10 -20.10 10.10
CA ASN A 103 4.00 -20.78 10.77
C ASN A 103 3.38 -21.87 9.87
N GLY A 104 2.59 -22.78 10.45
CA GLY A 104 2.04 -23.95 9.76
C GLY A 104 1.38 -23.65 8.39
N GLU A 105 0.66 -22.54 8.28
CA GLU A 105 0.03 -22.10 7.02
C GLU A 105 1.07 -21.76 5.93
N CYS A 106 2.24 -21.23 6.32
CA CYS A 106 3.34 -20.90 5.42
C CYS A 106 4.19 -22.12 5.01
N THR A 107 3.90 -23.30 5.55
CA THR A 107 4.63 -24.56 5.24
C THR A 107 3.87 -25.47 4.27
N GLN A 108 2.64 -25.10 3.92
CA GLN A 108 1.74 -25.87 3.09
C GLN A 108 1.35 -25.12 1.81
N THR A 109 1.05 -25.88 0.77
CA THR A 109 0.45 -25.37 -0.47
C THR A 109 -1.05 -25.08 -0.27
N ILE A 110 -1.68 -24.43 -1.26
CA ILE A 110 -3.13 -24.18 -1.27
C ILE A 110 -3.93 -25.49 -1.18
N SER A 111 -3.38 -26.60 -1.69
CA SER A 111 -3.94 -27.96 -1.59
C SER A 111 -3.54 -28.69 -0.30
N SER A 112 -3.00 -27.98 0.69
CA SER A 112 -2.53 -28.52 1.97
C SER A 112 -1.38 -29.54 1.87
N GLU A 113 -0.70 -29.64 0.72
CA GLU A 113 0.53 -30.44 0.61
C GLU A 113 1.67 -29.71 1.32
N GLN A 114 2.35 -30.38 2.25
CA GLN A 114 3.50 -29.82 2.95
C GLN A 114 4.71 -29.74 2.02
N PHE A 115 5.20 -28.51 1.77
CA PHE A 115 6.34 -28.28 0.87
C PHE A 115 7.59 -27.83 1.62
N LEU A 116 7.47 -27.18 2.79
CA LEU A 116 8.58 -26.98 3.71
C LEU A 116 8.64 -28.18 4.66
N LEU A 117 9.66 -29.02 4.51
CA LEU A 117 9.86 -30.20 5.34
C LEU A 117 10.51 -29.88 6.67
N PHE A 118 11.47 -28.96 6.66
CA PHE A 118 12.29 -28.70 7.85
C PHE A 118 12.87 -27.30 7.84
N ASP A 119 12.97 -26.73 9.03
CA ASP A 119 13.61 -25.46 9.34
C ASP A 119 14.41 -25.65 10.63
N THR A 120 15.72 -25.41 10.59
CA THR A 120 16.56 -25.56 11.78
C THR A 120 16.25 -24.53 12.86
N GLY A 121 15.61 -23.40 12.51
CA GLY A 121 15.33 -22.30 13.44
C GLY A 121 16.59 -21.65 14.03
N ALA A 122 17.77 -21.98 13.49
CA ALA A 122 19.03 -21.40 13.93
C ALA A 122 19.18 -19.95 13.41
N PRO A 123 19.99 -19.11 14.08
CA PRO A 123 20.33 -17.79 13.54
C PRO A 123 21.22 -17.92 12.29
N ASP A 124 21.36 -16.82 11.55
CA ASP A 124 22.29 -16.76 10.42
C ASP A 124 23.75 -16.97 10.89
N PRO A 125 24.59 -17.69 10.12
CA PRO A 125 24.34 -18.36 8.82
C PRO A 125 24.00 -19.86 8.95
N GLU A 126 23.60 -20.31 10.14
CA GLU A 126 23.38 -21.72 10.45
C GLU A 126 21.95 -22.17 10.13
N ARG A 127 21.06 -21.23 9.79
CA ARG A 127 19.70 -21.55 9.39
C ARG A 127 19.67 -22.32 8.07
N LEU A 128 19.02 -23.48 8.09
CA LEU A 128 18.78 -24.34 6.94
C LEU A 128 17.29 -24.54 6.74
N LEU A 129 16.84 -24.34 5.50
CA LEU A 129 15.46 -24.58 5.07
C LEU A 129 15.44 -25.70 4.02
N TYR A 130 14.58 -26.69 4.25
CA TYR A 130 14.43 -27.86 3.39
C TYR A 130 13.06 -27.81 2.74
N PHE A 131 13.03 -27.63 1.43
CA PHE A 131 11.80 -27.64 0.65
C PHE A 131 11.75 -28.90 -0.19
N CYS A 132 10.65 -29.64 -0.12
CA CYS A 132 10.38 -30.77 -0.98
C CYS A 132 9.18 -30.47 -1.86
N SER A 133 9.35 -30.74 -3.15
CA SER A 133 8.28 -30.68 -4.13
C SER A 133 8.30 -31.98 -4.94
N ARG A 134 7.25 -32.22 -5.74
CA ARG A 134 7.25 -33.33 -6.70
C ARG A 134 8.43 -33.28 -7.68
N SER A 135 9.04 -32.12 -7.86
CA SER A 135 10.17 -31.88 -8.77
C SER A 135 11.54 -32.15 -8.13
N GLY A 136 11.58 -32.43 -6.82
CA GLY A 136 12.82 -32.69 -6.09
C GLY A 136 12.94 -31.95 -4.75
N LEU A 137 14.07 -32.20 -4.10
CA LEU A 137 14.47 -31.62 -2.81
C LEU A 137 15.39 -30.41 -3.03
N LEU A 138 15.07 -29.30 -2.38
CA LEU A 138 15.83 -28.06 -2.36
C LEU A 138 16.26 -27.74 -0.93
N ILE A 139 17.54 -27.45 -0.75
CA ILE A 139 18.11 -27.05 0.54
C ILE A 139 18.69 -25.65 0.40
N TYR A 140 18.25 -24.73 1.26
CA TYR A 140 18.77 -23.37 1.35
C TYR A 140 19.49 -23.17 2.67
N GLN A 141 20.63 -22.47 2.59
CA GLN A 141 21.35 -21.99 3.76
C GLN A 141 21.32 -20.46 3.78
N ALA A 142 20.98 -19.90 4.93
CA ALA A 142 21.02 -18.47 5.13
C ALA A 142 22.47 -18.00 5.34
N ARG A 143 22.82 -16.83 4.81
CA ARG A 143 24.13 -16.20 5.01
C ARG A 143 23.97 -14.93 5.82
N ASN A 144 25.07 -14.48 6.45
CA ASN A 144 25.18 -13.25 7.27
C ASN A 144 24.62 -11.96 6.64
N ASN A 145 24.24 -11.96 5.36
CA ASN A 145 23.68 -10.81 4.64
C ASN A 145 22.18 -11.00 4.29
N GLY A 146 21.46 -11.91 4.95
CA GLY A 146 20.05 -12.20 4.66
C GLY A 146 19.79 -12.85 3.29
N THR A 147 20.85 -13.27 2.59
CA THR A 147 20.74 -13.92 1.27
C THR A 147 20.70 -15.43 1.44
N LEU A 148 19.63 -16.07 0.96
CA LEU A 148 19.52 -17.52 0.91
C LEU A 148 20.31 -18.07 -0.29
N MET A 149 21.29 -18.92 -0.01
CA MET A 149 22.04 -19.65 -1.05
C MET A 149 21.44 -21.04 -1.23
N ARG A 150 21.09 -21.38 -2.48
CA ARG A 150 20.71 -22.73 -2.85
C ARG A 150 21.94 -23.62 -2.81
N HIS A 151 21.92 -24.65 -1.97
CA HIS A 151 23.08 -25.53 -1.82
C HIS A 151 22.98 -26.76 -2.73
N PHE A 152 21.81 -27.39 -2.82
CA PHE A 152 21.61 -28.59 -3.61
C PHE A 152 20.21 -28.67 -4.23
N MET A 153 20.12 -29.28 -5.41
CA MET A 153 18.89 -29.78 -6.00
C MET A 153 19.07 -31.26 -6.26
N LEU A 154 18.34 -32.10 -5.53
CA LEU A 154 18.24 -33.52 -5.83
C LEU A 154 16.92 -33.73 -6.59
N GLN A 155 17.03 -34.07 -7.88
CA GLN A 155 15.88 -34.54 -8.64
C GLN A 155 15.59 -35.97 -8.17
N LEU A 156 14.38 -36.20 -7.67
CA LEU A 156 13.88 -37.51 -7.26
C LEU A 156 13.23 -38.22 -8.44
#